data_AF-A0A7X7P5T4-F1
#
_entry.id   AF-A0A7X7P5T4-F1
#
_cell.length_a   1.000
_cell.length_b   1.000
_cell.length_c   1.000
_cell.angle_alpha   90.00
_cell.angle_beta   90.00
_cell.angle_gamma   90.00
#
_symmetry.space_group_name_H-M   'P 1'
#
loop_
_entity.id
_entity.type
_entity.pdbx_description
1 polymer ?
#
loop_
_entity_poly.entity_id
_entity_poly.type
_entity_poly.pdbx_seq_one_letter_code
_entity_poly.pdbx_strand_id
1 'polypeptide(L)'
;MTPIMNSLACLFALLPSYFLWSSSRSIARQGVLLALVLCSFMIFTFLVGDMESPLMEFYPLKMWAFCLCVSTLTLTKKQVFFMSLAQGFWLWILFFGSLSLAYRGETVSYLSMILLLAGILFVQFFKNKPKEISLGILIYWVGIWMLF
;
A
#
# COMPACT_ATOMS: atom_id res chain seq x y z
N MET A 1 3.24 6.62 15.65
CA MET A 1 4.40 7.01 14.82
C MET A 1 4.36 8.52 14.62
N THR A 2 5.50 9.22 14.52
CA THR A 2 5.46 10.66 14.25
C THR A 2 5.04 10.93 12.79
N PRO A 3 4.41 12.08 12.48
CA PRO A 3 4.02 12.42 11.10
C PRO A 3 5.20 12.40 10.11
N ILE A 4 6.39 12.79 10.57
CA ILE A 4 7.63 12.77 9.79
C ILE A 4 8.02 11.33 9.43
N MET A 5 8.00 10.42 10.41
CA MET A 5 8.29 9.01 10.18
C MET A 5 7.26 8.35 9.26
N ASN A 6 5.97 8.71 9.39
CA ASN A 6 4.92 8.18 8.50
C ASN A 6 5.12 8.65 7.05
N SER A 7 5.58 9.91 6.88
CA SER A 7 5.94 10.46 5.57
C SER A 7 7.16 9.76 4.96
N LEU A 8 8.17 9.45 5.78
CA LEU A 8 9.34 8.68 5.35
C LEU A 8 8.97 7.25 4.95
N ALA A 9 8.07 6.60 5.68
CA ALA A 9 7.55 5.29 5.31
C ALA A 9 6.84 5.33 3.94
N CYS A 10 6.04 6.38 3.69
CA CYS A 10 5.40 6.61 2.40
C CYS A 10 6.45 6.69 1.27
N LEU A 11 7.45 7.57 1.43
CA LEU A 11 8.52 7.74 0.46
C LEU A 11 9.29 6.44 0.23
N PHE A 12 9.59 5.71 1.30
CA PHE A 12 10.30 4.43 1.21
C PHE A 12 9.49 3.37 0.45
N ALA A 13 8.18 3.35 0.61
CA ALA A 13 7.29 2.46 -0.13
C ALA A 13 7.14 2.82 -1.62
N LEU A 14 7.31 4.11 -1.98
CA LEU A 14 7.29 4.59 -3.37
C LEU A 14 8.57 4.23 -4.15
N LEU A 15 9.73 4.13 -3.49
CA LEU A 15 10.99 3.83 -4.17
C LEU A 15 10.97 2.51 -4.97
N PRO A 16 10.59 1.36 -4.39
CA PRO A 16 10.60 0.09 -5.11
C PRO A 16 9.46 -0.02 -6.12
N SER A 17 8.37 0.75 -5.99
CA SER A 17 7.15 0.55 -6.77
C SER A 17 7.37 0.71 -8.28
N TYR A 18 8.28 1.60 -8.70
CA TYR A 18 8.63 1.79 -10.11
C TYR A 18 9.42 0.61 -10.71
N PHE A 19 10.23 -0.07 -9.89
CA PHE A 19 11.15 -1.11 -10.33
C PHE A 19 10.58 -2.52 -10.27
N LEU A 20 9.44 -2.72 -9.59
CA LEU A 20 8.83 -4.04 -9.42
C LEU A 20 8.53 -4.75 -10.75
N TRP A 21 8.13 -3.98 -11.78
CA TRP A 21 7.66 -4.52 -13.06
C TRP A 21 8.51 -4.11 -14.27
N SER A 22 9.63 -3.41 -14.06
CA SER A 22 10.42 -2.81 -15.14
C SER A 22 11.16 -3.81 -16.04
N SER A 23 11.29 -5.06 -15.61
CA SER A 23 12.09 -6.08 -16.30
C SER A 23 11.32 -7.40 -16.41
N SER A 24 11.40 -8.02 -17.59
CA SER A 24 10.92 -9.39 -17.83
C SER A 24 11.84 -10.36 -17.08
N ARG A 25 11.52 -10.56 -15.80
CA ARG A 25 12.22 -11.50 -14.90
C ARG A 25 11.40 -12.77 -14.80
N SER A 26 12.08 -13.89 -14.54
CA SER A 26 11.39 -15.12 -14.18
C SER A 26 10.54 -14.92 -12.91
N ILE A 27 9.44 -15.66 -12.81
CA ILE A 27 8.50 -15.60 -11.67
C ILE A 27 9.25 -15.80 -10.35
N ALA A 28 10.21 -16.73 -10.29
CA ALA A 28 11.03 -16.97 -9.10
C ALA A 28 11.83 -15.72 -8.67
N ARG A 29 12.47 -15.03 -9.63
CA ARG A 29 13.23 -13.80 -9.34
C ARG A 29 12.32 -12.64 -8.93
N GLN A 30 11.10 -12.57 -9.46
CA GLN A 30 10.10 -11.61 -9.01
C GLN A 30 9.68 -11.90 -7.56
N GLY A 31 9.42 -13.17 -7.23
CA GLY A 31 9.13 -13.58 -5.85
C GLY A 31 10.21 -13.17 -4.86
N VAL A 32 11.49 -13.39 -5.21
CA VAL A 32 12.64 -12.97 -4.39
C VAL A 32 12.69 -11.45 -4.25
N LEU A 33 12.48 -10.69 -5.33
CA LEU A 33 12.43 -9.23 -5.27
C LEU A 33 11.32 -8.74 -4.32
N LEU A 34 10.12 -9.30 -4.43
CA LEU A 34 8.98 -8.93 -3.59
C LEU A 34 9.29 -9.25 -2.11
N ALA A 35 9.89 -10.41 -1.83
CA ALA A 35 10.29 -10.79 -0.48
C ALA A 35 11.37 -9.85 0.10
N LEU A 36 12.36 -9.45 -0.70
CA LEU A 36 13.40 -8.50 -0.27
C LEU A 36 12.83 -7.12 0.05
N VAL A 37 11.88 -6.64 -0.75
CA VAL A 37 11.19 -5.36 -0.49
C VAL A 37 10.32 -5.45 0.77
N LEU A 38 9.58 -6.55 0.96
CA LEU A 38 8.83 -6.74 2.20
C LEU A 38 9.77 -6.79 3.43
N CYS A 39 10.90 -7.47 3.31
CA CYS A 39 11.92 -7.53 4.36
C CYS A 39 12.48 -6.15 4.68
N SER A 40 12.74 -5.30 3.68
CA SER A 40 13.21 -3.93 3.92
C SER A 40 12.16 -3.08 4.63
N PHE A 41 10.86 -3.26 4.33
CA PHE A 41 9.78 -2.59 5.07
C PHE A 41 9.68 -3.06 6.52
N MET A 42 9.88 -4.36 6.78
CA MET A 42 9.94 -4.89 8.14
C MET A 42 11.12 -4.31 8.92
N ILE A 43 12.32 -4.27 8.33
CA ILE A 43 13.51 -3.67 8.95
C ILE A 43 13.30 -2.18 9.22
N PHE A 44 12.76 -1.44 8.25
CA PHE A 44 12.46 -0.02 8.42
C PHE A 44 11.48 0.20 9.59
N THR A 45 10.40 -0.57 9.62
CA THR A 45 9.39 -0.48 10.69
C THR A 45 10.02 -0.83 12.04
N PHE A 46 10.88 -1.85 12.11
CA PHE A 46 11.58 -2.22 13.34
C PHE A 46 12.46 -1.08 13.89
N LEU A 47 13.16 -0.36 13.02
CA LEU A 47 14.09 0.71 13.42
C LEU A 47 13.38 2.02 13.78
N VAL A 48 12.23 2.29 13.17
CA VAL A 48 11.55 3.60 13.19
C VAL A 48 10.24 3.55 14.01
N GLY A 49 9.64 2.38 14.11
CA GLY A 49 8.38 2.16 14.80
C GLY A 49 8.57 1.92 16.30
N ASP A 50 7.55 2.29 17.06
CA ASP A 50 7.41 1.92 18.46
C ASP A 50 6.91 0.46 18.54
N MET A 51 7.83 -0.47 18.80
CA MET A 51 7.53 -1.92 18.85
C MET A 51 6.58 -2.30 19.98
N GLU A 52 6.36 -1.42 20.97
CA GLU A 52 5.35 -1.64 22.01
C GLU A 52 3.93 -1.41 21.48
N SER A 53 3.79 -0.67 20.38
CA SER A 53 2.50 -0.39 19.76
C SER A 53 2.03 -1.57 18.90
N PRO A 54 0.82 -2.12 19.15
CA PRO A 54 0.26 -3.21 18.36
C PRO A 54 -0.01 -2.81 16.89
N LEU A 55 -0.03 -1.51 16.59
CA LEU A 55 -0.15 -0.96 15.24
C LEU A 55 1.06 -1.30 14.35
N MET A 56 2.24 -1.51 14.93
CA MET A 56 3.46 -1.78 14.18
C MET A 56 3.51 -3.19 13.60
N GLU A 57 2.75 -4.15 14.14
CA GLU A 57 2.75 -5.54 13.68
C GLU A 57 2.35 -5.69 12.20
N PHE A 58 1.41 -4.87 11.74
CA PHE A 58 0.89 -4.93 10.37
C PHE A 58 1.23 -3.68 9.56
N TYR A 59 2.05 -2.78 10.11
CA TYR A 59 2.54 -1.59 9.40
C TYR A 59 3.40 -1.91 8.17
N PRO A 60 4.32 -2.91 8.19
CA PRO A 60 5.05 -3.32 6.99
C PRO A 60 4.14 -3.84 5.89
N LEU A 61 3.04 -4.50 6.26
CA LEU A 61 2.03 -4.99 5.33
C LEU A 61 1.25 -3.84 4.69
N LYS A 62 0.96 -2.77 5.44
CA LYS A 62 0.40 -1.53 4.86
C LYS A 62 1.36 -0.92 3.84
N MET A 63 2.65 -0.78 4.19
CA MET A 63 3.68 -0.26 3.27
C MET A 63 3.75 -1.11 2.00
N TRP A 64 3.68 -2.42 2.17
CA TRP A 64 3.65 -3.38 1.07
C TRP A 64 2.44 -3.20 0.16
N ALA A 65 1.23 -3.11 0.71
CA ALA A 65 0.02 -2.91 -0.07
C ALA A 65 0.01 -1.58 -0.82
N PHE A 66 0.46 -0.51 -0.17
CA PHE A 66 0.63 0.80 -0.81
C PHE A 66 1.65 0.74 -1.95
N CYS A 67 2.81 0.13 -1.73
CA CYS A 67 3.82 -0.08 -2.76
C CYS A 67 3.26 -0.84 -3.97
N LEU A 68 2.49 -1.91 -3.73
CA LEU A 68 1.83 -2.67 -4.78
C LEU A 68 0.82 -1.80 -5.53
N CYS A 69 -0.05 -1.04 -4.85
CA CYS A 69 -0.97 -0.10 -5.49
C CYS A 69 -0.21 0.86 -6.43
N VAL A 70 0.82 1.55 -5.93
CA VAL A 70 1.60 2.48 -6.77
C VAL A 70 2.28 1.76 -7.92
N SER A 71 2.78 0.55 -7.72
CA SER A 71 3.45 -0.22 -8.78
C SER A 71 2.50 -0.58 -9.92
N THR A 72 1.19 -0.68 -9.67
CA THR A 72 0.23 -0.92 -10.75
C THR A 72 0.12 0.27 -11.71
N LEU A 73 0.53 1.48 -11.31
CA LEU A 73 0.55 2.65 -12.20
C LEU A 73 1.52 2.48 -13.37
N THR A 74 2.56 1.67 -13.22
CA THR A 74 3.54 1.41 -14.29
C THR A 74 3.13 0.28 -15.24
N LEU A 75 2.01 -0.40 -14.98
CA LEU A 75 1.55 -1.52 -15.82
C LEU A 75 0.87 -1.01 -17.09
N THR A 76 1.28 -1.57 -18.24
CA THR A 76 0.72 -1.22 -19.56
C THR A 76 -0.50 -2.06 -19.95
N LYS A 77 -0.70 -3.21 -19.30
CA LYS A 77 -1.80 -4.15 -19.59
C LYS A 77 -2.58 -4.49 -18.33
N LYS A 78 -3.91 -4.59 -18.46
CA LYS A 78 -4.84 -4.95 -17.37
C LYS A 78 -4.66 -4.10 -16.09
N GLN A 79 -4.22 -2.85 -16.25
CA GLN A 79 -3.88 -1.93 -15.17
C GLN A 79 -5.01 -1.81 -14.13
N VAL A 80 -6.24 -1.51 -14.59
CA VAL A 80 -7.43 -1.37 -13.73
C VAL A 80 -7.70 -2.62 -12.89
N PHE A 81 -7.56 -3.81 -13.47
CA PHE A 81 -7.77 -5.07 -12.75
C PHE A 81 -6.74 -5.25 -11.62
N PHE A 82 -5.46 -5.04 -11.92
CA PHE A 82 -4.40 -5.14 -10.91
C PHE A 82 -4.50 -4.03 -9.86
N MET A 83 -4.90 -2.81 -10.24
CA MET A 83 -5.20 -1.72 -9.29
C MET A 83 -6.27 -2.13 -8.30
N SER A 84 -7.42 -2.62 -8.77
CA SER A 84 -8.51 -3.06 -7.90
C SER A 84 -8.08 -4.22 -7.00
N LEU A 85 -7.25 -5.14 -7.50
CA LEU A 85 -6.73 -6.25 -6.71
C LEU A 85 -5.75 -5.78 -5.62
N ALA A 86 -4.80 -4.91 -5.95
CA ALA A 86 -3.85 -4.35 -4.99
C ALA A 86 -4.57 -3.53 -3.91
N GLN A 87 -5.58 -2.74 -4.31
CA GLN A 87 -6.38 -1.95 -3.39
C GLN A 87 -7.29 -2.83 -2.51
N GLY A 88 -7.84 -3.91 -3.07
CA GLY A 88 -8.56 -4.93 -2.31
C GLY A 88 -7.66 -5.63 -1.30
N PHE A 89 -6.40 -5.92 -1.66
CA PHE A 89 -5.40 -6.46 -0.73
C PHE A 89 -5.07 -5.47 0.40
N TRP A 90 -4.94 -4.18 0.09
CA TRP A 90 -4.77 -3.16 1.12
C TRP A 90 -5.97 -3.11 2.08
N LEU A 91 -7.19 -3.12 1.54
CA LEU A 91 -8.41 -3.16 2.34
C LEU A 91 -8.46 -4.42 3.21
N TRP A 92 -8.05 -5.58 2.69
CA TRP A 92 -7.95 -6.82 3.44
C TRP A 92 -6.99 -6.70 4.63
N ILE A 93 -5.79 -6.14 4.43
CA ILE A 93 -4.83 -5.90 5.51
C ILE A 93 -5.41 -4.98 6.57
N LEU A 94 -6.07 -3.90 6.17
CA LEU A 94 -6.68 -2.98 7.12
C LEU A 94 -7.83 -3.64 7.89
N PHE A 95 -8.71 -4.37 7.21
CA PHE A 95 -9.83 -5.04 7.85
C PHE A 95 -9.35 -6.01 8.94
N PHE A 96 -8.42 -6.91 8.60
CA PHE A 96 -7.91 -7.89 9.56
C PHE A 96 -7.00 -7.25 10.63
N GLY A 97 -6.20 -6.25 10.27
CA GLY A 97 -5.38 -5.50 11.24
C GLY A 97 -6.24 -4.74 12.25
N SER A 98 -7.30 -4.09 11.78
CA SER A 98 -8.28 -3.41 12.63
C SER A 98 -9.08 -4.37 13.49
N LEU A 99 -9.45 -5.53 12.98
CA LEU A 99 -10.12 -6.57 13.75
C LEU A 99 -9.21 -7.08 14.88
N SER A 100 -7.92 -7.32 14.59
CA SER A 100 -6.90 -7.66 15.60
C SER A 100 -6.78 -6.57 16.68
N LEU A 101 -6.74 -5.29 16.30
CA LEU A 101 -6.68 -4.16 17.23
C LEU A 101 -7.94 -4.02 18.09
N ALA A 102 -9.12 -4.18 17.48
CA ALA A 102 -10.40 -4.12 18.19
C ALA A 102 -10.46 -5.19 19.30
N TYR A 103 -9.94 -6.41 19.04
CA TYR A 103 -9.81 -7.45 20.07
C TYR A 103 -8.87 -7.06 21.23
N ARG A 104 -7.90 -6.18 20.98
CA ARG A 104 -6.98 -5.65 22.01
C ARG A 104 -7.50 -4.38 22.69
N GLY A 105 -8.73 -3.93 22.38
CA GLY A 105 -9.36 -2.75 22.97
C GLY A 105 -8.89 -1.41 22.38
N GLU A 106 -8.18 -1.43 21.25
CA GLU A 106 -7.68 -0.23 20.59
C GLU A 106 -8.76 0.47 19.76
N THR A 107 -8.69 1.80 19.67
CA THR A 107 -9.61 2.58 18.84
C THR A 107 -9.27 2.44 17.36
N VAL A 108 -10.28 2.14 16.54
CA VAL A 108 -10.11 1.90 15.10
C VAL A 108 -10.81 2.98 14.30
N SER A 109 -10.06 3.67 13.44
CA SER A 109 -10.62 4.55 12.43
C SER A 109 -10.94 3.79 11.14
N TYR A 110 -12.20 3.84 10.71
CA TYR A 110 -12.68 3.20 9.48
C TYR A 110 -12.57 4.11 8.25
N LEU A 111 -12.16 5.37 8.42
CA LEU A 111 -12.10 6.37 7.35
C LEU A 111 -11.26 5.88 6.16
N SER A 112 -10.06 5.35 6.44
CA SER A 112 -9.15 4.84 5.42
C SER A 112 -9.73 3.64 4.66
N MET A 113 -10.52 2.79 5.33
CA MET A 113 -11.19 1.66 4.66
C MET A 113 -12.30 2.13 3.73
N ILE A 114 -13.12 3.09 4.18
CA ILE A 114 -14.21 3.66 3.36
C ILE A 114 -13.63 4.32 2.11
N LEU A 115 -12.54 5.08 2.27
CA LEU A 115 -11.82 5.68 1.14
C LEU A 115 -11.29 4.59 0.20
N LEU A 116 -10.58 3.57 0.70
CA LEU A 116 -10.12 2.49 -0.18
C LEU A 116 -11.26 1.79 -0.92
N LEU A 117 -12.42 1.61 -0.30
CA LEU A 117 -13.60 1.01 -0.94
C LEU A 117 -14.18 1.93 -2.03
N ALA A 118 -14.30 3.23 -1.75
CA ALA A 118 -14.70 4.24 -2.73
C ALA A 118 -13.73 4.30 -3.92
N GLY A 119 -12.42 4.22 -3.66
CA GLY A 119 -11.42 4.22 -4.72
C GLY A 119 -11.49 3.01 -5.65
N ILE A 120 -11.87 1.82 -5.16
CA ILE A 120 -12.09 0.64 -6.03
C ILE A 120 -13.20 0.91 -7.05
N LEU A 121 -14.30 1.53 -6.61
CA LEU A 121 -15.40 1.92 -7.48
C LEU A 121 -14.97 3.02 -8.46
N PHE A 122 -14.25 4.02 -7.96
CA PHE A 122 -13.79 5.16 -8.75
C PHE A 122 -12.86 4.72 -9.89
N VAL A 123 -11.88 3.85 -9.61
CA VAL A 123 -10.90 3.34 -10.58
C VAL A 123 -11.55 2.70 -11.83
N GLN A 124 -12.75 2.12 -11.71
CA GLN A 124 -13.48 1.53 -12.85
C GLN A 124 -13.97 2.60 -13.85
N PHE A 125 -14.33 3.80 -13.40
CA PHE A 125 -14.79 4.90 -14.27
C PHE A 125 -13.65 5.51 -15.12
N PHE A 126 -12.41 5.23 -14.75
CA PHE A 126 -11.22 5.90 -15.26
C PHE A 126 -10.45 5.11 -16.32
N LYS A 127 -11.08 4.07 -16.87
CA LYS A 127 -10.50 3.18 -17.89
C LYS A 127 -10.04 3.89 -19.18
N ASN A 128 -10.52 5.10 -19.46
CA ASN A 128 -10.38 5.76 -20.76
C ASN A 128 -9.30 6.87 -20.88
N LYS A 129 -8.64 7.33 -19.79
CA LYS A 129 -7.58 8.39 -19.86
C LYS A 129 -6.35 8.12 -18.96
N PRO A 130 -5.54 7.09 -19.23
CA PRO A 130 -4.66 6.48 -18.23
C PRO A 130 -3.54 7.38 -17.66
N LYS A 131 -3.03 8.37 -18.40
CA LYS A 131 -1.86 9.17 -17.97
C LYS A 131 -2.18 10.23 -16.91
N GLU A 132 -3.15 11.11 -17.15
CA GLU A 132 -3.55 12.16 -16.19
C GLU A 132 -4.15 11.56 -14.92
N ILE A 133 -4.87 10.44 -15.10
CA ILE A 133 -5.51 9.68 -14.03
C ILE A 133 -4.48 9.05 -13.09
N SER A 134 -3.33 8.60 -13.61
CA SER A 134 -2.30 7.95 -12.80
C SER A 134 -1.77 8.84 -11.67
N LEU A 135 -1.63 10.14 -11.94
CA LEU A 135 -1.18 11.12 -10.95
C LEU A 135 -2.28 11.41 -9.92
N GLY A 136 -3.54 11.54 -10.36
CA GLY A 136 -4.68 11.71 -9.45
C GLY A 136 -4.87 10.52 -8.50
N ILE A 137 -4.73 9.29 -9.01
CA ILE A 137 -4.81 8.06 -8.19
C ILE A 137 -3.63 7.96 -7.23
N LEU A 138 -2.42 8.35 -7.66
CA LEU A 138 -1.26 8.39 -6.78
C LEU A 138 -1.48 9.35 -5.61
N ILE A 139 -1.92 10.58 -5.89
CA ILE A 139 -2.24 11.58 -4.86
C ILE A 139 -3.32 11.04 -3.91
N TYR A 140 -4.32 10.37 -4.46
CA TYR A 140 -5.39 9.78 -3.67
C TYR A 140 -4.88 8.72 -2.68
N TRP A 141 -4.04 7.78 -3.13
CA TRP A 141 -3.47 6.75 -2.26
C TRP A 141 -2.46 7.32 -1.25
N VAL A 142 -1.66 8.32 -1.63
CA VAL A 142 -0.80 9.05 -0.70
C VAL A 142 -1.65 9.77 0.35
N GLY A 143 -2.77 10.39 -0.05
CA GLY A 143 -3.71 11.02 0.88
C GLY A 143 -4.29 10.02 1.89
N ILE A 144 -4.68 8.83 1.44
CA ILE A 144 -5.11 7.74 2.33
C ILE A 144 -3.99 7.32 3.28
N TRP A 145 -2.75 7.22 2.79
CA TRP A 145 -1.59 6.87 3.61
C TRP A 145 -1.36 7.84 4.76
N MET A 146 -1.53 9.14 4.51
CA MET A 146 -1.32 10.19 5.51
C MET A 146 -2.37 10.20 6.64
N LEU A 147 -3.43 9.40 6.53
CA LEU A 147 -4.42 9.21 7.60
C LEU A 147 -3.97 8.21 8.67
N PHE A 148 -2.84 7.51 8.46
CA PHE A 148 -2.28 6.54 9.40
C PHE A 148 -1.25 7.13 10.37
#